data_AF-A0A1V5IMH4-F1
#
_entry.id   AF-A0A1V5IMH4-F1
#
_cell.length_a   1.000
_cell.length_b   1.000
_cell.length_c   1.000
_cell.angle_alpha   90.00
_cell.angle_beta   90.00
_cell.angle_gamma   90.00
#
_symmetry.space_group_name_H-M   'P 1'
#
loop_
_entity.id
_entity.type
_entity.pdbx_description
1 polymer ?
#
loop_
_entity_poly.entity_id
_entity_poly.type
_entity_poly.pdbx_seq_one_letter_code
_entity_poly.pdbx_strand_id
1 'polypeptide(L)' 'MLHNPDMDPLTAKPYSRDDTGYREYMVKLSKIKDRMLTREGRNMAMERHAFMEEFFRRFLKEFEGQL' A
#
# COMPACT_ATOMS: atom_id res chain seq x y z
N MET A 1 -8.08 -6.85 8.44
CA MET A 1 -8.59 -7.00 7.06
C MET A 1 -7.59 -6.38 6.11
N LEU A 2 -7.25 -7.02 4.99
CA LEU A 2 -6.22 -6.50 4.07
C LEU A 2 -6.74 -5.40 3.13
N HIS A 3 -8.00 -5.47 2.72
CA HIS A 3 -8.65 -4.49 1.84
C HIS A 3 -10.16 -4.47 2.12
N ASN A 4 -10.78 -3.30 1.97
CA ASN A 4 -12.23 -3.10 1.98
C ASN A 4 -12.60 -2.42 0.65
N PRO A 5 -13.36 -3.08 -0.26
CA PRO A 5 -13.72 -2.51 -1.57
C PRO A 5 -14.80 -1.42 -1.48
N ASP A 6 -15.61 -1.41 -0.40
CA ASP A 6 -16.75 -0.50 -0.26
C ASP A 6 -16.34 0.92 0.17
N MET A 7 -15.03 1.17 0.31
CA MET A 7 -14.50 2.35 0.95
C MET A 7 -13.19 2.76 0.26
N ASP A 8 -13.09 4.03 -0.16
CA ASP A 8 -11.86 4.57 -0.77
C ASP A 8 -10.72 4.65 0.26
N PRO A 9 -9.64 3.87 0.09
CA PRO A 9 -8.49 3.85 0.99
C PRO A 9 -7.94 5.24 1.35
N LEU A 10 -8.05 6.23 0.46
CA LEU A 10 -7.52 7.57 0.67
C LEU A 10 -8.41 8.44 1.57
N THR A 11 -9.69 8.08 1.74
CA THR A 11 -10.67 8.88 2.49
C THR A 11 -11.09 8.26 3.83
N ALA A 12 -10.75 6.99 4.09
CA ALA A 12 -11.08 6.36 5.37
C ALA A 12 -10.51 7.10 6.58
N LYS A 13 -11.32 7.14 7.64
CA LYS A 13 -10.90 7.61 8.95
C LYS A 13 -9.89 6.63 9.57
N PRO A 14 -8.74 7.12 10.09
CA PRO A 14 -7.82 6.31 10.90
C PRO A 14 -8.53 5.68 12.11
N TYR A 15 -8.03 4.52 12.57
CA TYR A 15 -8.58 3.83 13.74
C TYR A 15 -10.07 3.46 13.63
N SER A 16 -10.50 3.13 12.40
CA SER A 16 -11.84 2.63 12.10
C SER A 16 -11.78 1.16 11.68
N ARG A 17 -12.96 0.55 11.45
CA ARG A 17 -13.03 -0.81 10.89
C ARG A 17 -12.44 -0.89 9.48
N ASP A 18 -12.34 0.25 8.80
CA ASP A 18 -11.82 0.37 7.44
C ASP A 18 -10.32 0.72 7.42
N ASP A 19 -9.66 0.67 8.58
CA ASP A 19 -8.21 0.79 8.69
C ASP A 19 -7.51 -0.50 8.23
N THR A 20 -7.52 -0.69 6.91
CA THR A 20 -7.00 -1.88 6.25
C THR A 20 -5.52 -1.77 5.90
N GLY A 21 -4.87 -2.92 5.70
CA GLY A 21 -3.46 -2.96 5.28
C GLY A 21 -3.20 -2.21 3.97
N TYR A 22 -4.10 -2.34 2.98
CA TYR A 22 -4.01 -1.63 1.71
C TYR A 22 -4.14 -0.11 1.89
N ARG A 23 -5.04 0.34 2.77
CA ARG A 23 -5.14 1.76 3.15
C ARG A 23 -3.84 2.29 3.74
N GLU A 24 -3.30 1.62 4.75
CA GLU A 24 -2.08 2.09 5.41
C GLU A 24 -0.90 2.15 4.42
N TYR A 25 -0.83 1.18 3.50
CA TYR A 25 0.12 1.23 2.40
C TYR A 25 -0.08 2.45 1.50
N MET A 26 -1.30 2.67 1.00
CA MET A 26 -1.63 3.78 0.09
C MET A 26 -1.37 5.14 0.72
N VAL A 27 -1.78 5.34 1.98
CA VAL A 27 -1.73 6.64 2.66
C VAL A 27 -0.34 6.94 3.23
N LYS A 28 0.41 5.92 3.70
CA LYS A 28 1.67 6.11 4.43
C LYS A 28 2.85 5.38 3.81
N LEU A 29 2.81 4.05 3.73
CA LEU A 29 4.03 3.27 3.44
C LEU A 29 4.55 3.51 2.01
N SER A 30 3.67 3.76 1.04
CA SER A 30 4.01 4.11 -0.35
C SER A 30 4.91 5.35 -0.47
N LYS A 31 4.88 6.24 0.54
CA LYS A 31 5.64 7.50 0.59
C LYS A 31 7.03 7.35 1.23
N ILE A 32 7.36 6.20 1.82
CA ILE A 32 8.65 5.99 2.50
C ILE A 32 9.82 6.08 1.52
N LYS A 33 9.65 5.57 0.29
CA LYS A 33 10.68 5.61 -0.77
C LYS A 33 11.19 7.03 -1.06
N ASP A 34 10.31 8.02 -0.93
CA ASP A 34 10.60 9.42 -1.23
C ASP A 34 11.20 10.19 -0.03
N ARG A 35 11.24 9.56 1.15
CA ARG A 35 11.65 10.19 2.42
C ARG A 35 13.00 9.70 2.95
N MET A 36 13.67 8.80 2.22
CA MET A 36 14.97 8.30 2.64
C MET A 36 16.08 9.34 2.40
N LEU A 37 16.88 9.60 3.43
CA LEU A 37 17.92 10.64 3.42
C LEU A 37 19.21 10.19 2.71
N THR A 38 19.58 8.93 2.85
CA THR A 38 20.78 8.36 2.21
C THR A 38 20.46 7.78 0.84
N ARG A 39 21.47 7.72 -0.03
CA ARG A 39 21.34 7.13 -1.37
C ARG A 39 21.00 5.64 -1.27
N GLU A 40 21.71 4.93 -0.42
CA GLU A 40 21.54 3.49 -0.18
C GLU A 40 20.15 3.22 0.42
N GLY A 41 19.69 4.10 1.33
CA GLY A 41 18.33 4.06 1.87
C GLY A 41 17.26 4.23 0.79
N ARG A 42 17.43 5.19 -0.12
CA ARG A 42 16.52 5.38 -1.26
C ARG A 42 16.48 4.14 -2.14
N ASN A 43 17.64 3.58 -2.50
CA ASN A 43 17.71 2.38 -3.35
C ASN A 43 16.93 1.20 -2.73
N MET A 44 17.18 0.90 -1.45
CA MET A 44 16.45 -0.16 -0.74
C MET A 44 14.94 0.12 -0.66
N ALA A 45 14.55 1.37 -0.41
CA ALA A 45 13.14 1.72 -0.28
C ALA A 45 12.40 1.67 -1.63
N MET A 46 13.06 1.97 -2.74
CA MET A 46 12.52 1.80 -4.09
C MET A 46 12.26 0.33 -4.42
N GLU A 47 13.21 -0.57 -4.14
CA GLU A 47 13.04 -2.02 -4.35
C GLU A 47 11.87 -2.57 -3.51
N ARG A 48 11.81 -2.20 -2.23
CA ARG A 48 10.70 -2.60 -1.34
C ARG A 48 9.36 -2.04 -1.80
N HIS A 49 9.34 -0.81 -2.33
CA HIS A 49 8.12 -0.23 -2.87
C HIS A 49 7.62 -0.98 -4.09
N ALA A 50 8.51 -1.31 -5.04
CA ALA A 50 8.17 -2.07 -6.24
C ALA A 50 7.58 -3.45 -5.89
N PHE A 51 8.14 -4.14 -4.89
CA PHE A 51 7.56 -5.39 -4.40
C PHE A 51 6.12 -5.21 -3.88
N MET A 52 5.90 -4.19 -3.05
CA MET A 52 4.57 -3.94 -2.47
C MET A 52 3.55 -3.51 -3.52
N GLU A 53 3.96 -2.75 -4.53
CA GLU A 53 3.11 -2.37 -5.66
C GLU A 53 2.65 -3.61 -6.43
N GLU A 54 3.57 -4.51 -6.77
CA GLU A 54 3.24 -5.76 -7.45
C GLU A 54 2.34 -6.66 -6.59
N PHE A 55 2.64 -6.79 -5.30
CA PHE A 55 1.82 -7.55 -4.36
C PHE A 55 0.38 -7.05 -4.33
N PHE A 56 0.15 -5.75 -4.12
CA PHE A 56 -1.21 -5.21 -4.05
C PHE A 56 -1.91 -5.22 -5.41
N ARG A 57 -1.19 -4.98 -6.50
CA ARG A 57 -1.74 -5.09 -7.86
C ARG A 57 -2.28 -6.49 -8.13
N ARG A 58 -1.54 -7.52 -7.75
CA ARG A 58 -1.99 -8.91 -7.90
C ARG A 58 -3.13 -9.24 -6.94
N PHE A 59 -2.98 -8.90 -5.67
CA PHE A 59 -3.98 -9.14 -4.64
C PHE A 59 -5.35 -8.55 -5.00
N LEU A 60 -5.41 -7.32 -5.54
CA LEU A 60 -6.67 -6.70 -5.96
C LEU A 60 -7.34 -7.46 -7.11
N LYS A 61 -6.57 -7.93 -8.10
CA LYS A 61 -7.09 -8.77 -9.18
C LYS A 61 -7.66 -10.09 -8.68
N GLU A 62 -6.95 -10.75 -7.75
CA GLU A 62 -7.41 -11.98 -7.11
C GLU A 62 -8.70 -11.74 -6.31
N PHE A 63 -8.77 -10.63 -5.57
CA PHE A 63 -9.94 -10.24 -4.80
C PHE A 63 -11.16 -9.94 -5.68
N GLU A 64 -10.96 -9.31 -6.85
CA GLU A 64 -12.01 -9.00 -7.82
C GLU A 64 -12.37 -10.21 -8.73
N GLY A 65 -11.70 -11.35 -8.58
CA GLY A 65 -11.93 -12.54 -9.42
C GLY A 65 -11.50 -12.36 -10.88
N GLN A 66 -10.51 -11.50 -11.14
CA GLN A 66 -9.96 -11.20 -12.48
C GLN A 66 -8.68 -11.97 -12.79
N LEU A 67 -8.29 -12.91 -11.92
CA LEU A 67 -7.13 -13.80 -12.04
C LEU A 67 -7.54 -15.26 -11.84
#